data_AF-F8JND7-F1
#
_entry.id   AF-F8JND7-F1
#
_cell.length_a   1.000
_cell.length_b   1.000
_cell.length_c   1.000
_cell.angle_alpha   90.00
_cell.angle_beta   90.00
_cell.angle_gamma   90.00
#
_symmetry.space_group_name_H-M   'P 1'
#
loop_
_entity.id
_entity.type
_entity.pdbx_description
1 polymer ?
#
loop_
_entity_poly.entity_id
_entity_poly.type
_entity_poly.pdbx_seq_one_letter_code
_entity_poly.pdbx_strand_id
1 'polypeptide(L)'
;MFDLRRSDVALLQAVADHGSLHAAQRQGWVTQSSASRRLTRLERRLRTVLVSRGSTGARLTDEGHALLHAGQRLLGAIDFAMANAADTDEPGPRLRVLQMAVSTEYTCEAGEEPAVGFPDVVFDLVPAARQDVWSRFDRYAVDAACGWARSTPALRRYGADVRLVVEEPQWVAVPRGHPLAGRGALGLEDLAEAEWVAIVGESTHEDLARAFARHGLTPRVGCTVHSRSAAADLVARGYGFALVSPLCAAPVEDAGYALRPLRQQVVRRLFLATDPLLLPEALARDLCTGLQRRYVQHAAERNPGYLRSTTFPLPAADLSAPPPGRSAATEPDGPRDPLPFLVCERHWTAEGPSSLVEAEHLYLLRVIERTGSLNRAASDLLITQPALTRRIHRLEQVCGRTLVHSAPRGTCLSPMARRLLHCTEAAEDRLDTLVAALRRAAASTTPPLPRQRPAGSGETSKNRASSLLLSSTEVC
;
A
#
# COMPACT_ATOMS: atom_id res chain seq x y z
N MET A 1 -8.82 21.13 -9.96
CA MET A 1 -9.11 19.70 -10.05
C MET A 1 -8.81 19.15 -11.44
N PHE A 2 -8.18 18.00 -11.54
CA PHE A 2 -8.03 17.21 -12.75
C PHE A 2 -9.13 16.13 -12.86
N ASP A 3 -9.91 16.13 -13.94
CA ASP A 3 -10.94 15.11 -14.23
C ASP A 3 -10.30 13.73 -14.48
N LEU A 4 -10.19 12.91 -13.43
CA LEU A 4 -9.74 11.51 -13.49
C LEU A 4 -10.94 10.58 -13.26
N ARG A 5 -11.14 9.62 -14.17
CA ARG A 5 -12.36 8.80 -14.24
C ARG A 5 -12.12 7.38 -13.72
N ARG A 6 -13.15 6.70 -13.22
CA ARG A 6 -13.04 5.27 -12.78
C ARG A 6 -12.45 4.40 -13.88
N SER A 7 -12.81 4.69 -15.12
CA SER A 7 -12.34 4.00 -16.33
C SER A 7 -10.94 4.38 -16.82
N ASP A 8 -10.35 5.47 -16.32
CA ASP A 8 -8.92 5.78 -16.51
C ASP A 8 -8.07 4.99 -15.49
N VAL A 9 -8.52 4.96 -14.23
CA VAL A 9 -7.90 4.20 -13.13
C VAL A 9 -7.93 2.69 -13.40
N ALA A 10 -9.08 2.15 -13.80
CA ALA A 10 -9.23 0.74 -14.19
C ALA A 10 -8.29 0.33 -15.34
N LEU A 11 -8.02 1.24 -16.28
CA LEU A 11 -7.11 0.98 -17.41
C LEU A 11 -5.65 0.89 -16.94
N LEU A 12 -5.24 1.72 -15.98
CA LEU A 12 -3.91 1.66 -15.38
C LEU A 12 -3.75 0.40 -14.50
N GLN A 13 -4.77 0.08 -13.69
CA GLN A 13 -4.82 -1.12 -12.85
C GLN A 13 -4.65 -2.41 -13.70
N ALA A 14 -5.41 -2.55 -14.79
CA ALA A 14 -5.33 -3.72 -15.65
C ALA A 14 -4.00 -3.84 -16.43
N VAL A 15 -3.25 -2.73 -16.60
CA VAL A 15 -1.86 -2.76 -17.09
C VAL A 15 -0.88 -3.18 -15.99
N ALA A 16 -1.09 -2.75 -14.74
CA ALA A 16 -0.29 -3.16 -13.58
C ALA A 16 -0.41 -4.67 -13.30
N ASP A 17 -1.64 -5.20 -13.27
CA ASP A 17 -1.92 -6.60 -12.94
C ASP A 17 -1.45 -7.60 -14.02
N HIS A 18 -1.65 -7.26 -15.28
CA HIS A 18 -1.53 -8.23 -16.37
C HIS A 18 -0.41 -7.94 -17.39
N GLY A 19 0.40 -6.90 -17.14
CA GLY A 19 1.59 -6.57 -17.94
C GLY A 19 1.33 -6.34 -19.43
N SER A 20 0.07 -6.16 -19.86
CA SER A 20 -0.29 -5.95 -21.26
C SER A 20 -1.68 -5.36 -21.43
N LEU A 21 -1.82 -4.42 -22.36
CA LEU A 21 -3.11 -3.88 -22.80
C LEU A 21 -4.02 -4.96 -23.42
N HIS A 22 -3.48 -6.09 -23.88
CA HIS A 22 -4.26 -7.20 -24.43
C HIS A 22 -4.91 -8.07 -23.35
N ALA A 23 -4.22 -8.37 -22.24
CA ALA A 23 -4.83 -9.12 -21.15
C ALA A 23 -5.91 -8.29 -20.44
N ALA A 24 -5.69 -6.98 -20.30
CA ALA A 24 -6.69 -6.02 -19.80
C ALA A 24 -8.03 -6.07 -20.58
N GLN A 25 -8.03 -6.38 -21.88
CA GLN A 25 -9.26 -6.54 -22.66
C GLN A 25 -10.10 -7.76 -22.26
N ARG A 26 -9.46 -8.85 -21.80
CA ARG A 26 -10.16 -10.11 -21.50
C ARG A 26 -11.07 -10.00 -20.28
N GLN A 27 -10.85 -8.99 -19.44
CA GLN A 27 -11.71 -8.62 -18.32
C GLN A 27 -13.04 -7.96 -18.77
N GLY A 28 -13.23 -7.68 -20.07
CA GLY A 28 -14.54 -7.32 -20.66
C GLY A 28 -14.81 -5.83 -20.94
N TRP A 29 -14.08 -4.90 -20.34
CA TRP A 29 -14.53 -3.51 -20.20
C TRP A 29 -14.26 -2.56 -21.39
N VAL A 30 -13.25 -2.82 -22.24
CA VAL A 30 -12.84 -1.89 -23.31
C VAL A 30 -12.19 -2.61 -24.50
N THR A 31 -12.49 -2.22 -25.75
CA THR A 31 -11.73 -2.70 -26.92
C THR A 31 -10.31 -2.12 -26.95
N GLN A 32 -9.34 -2.83 -27.54
CA GLN A 32 -7.95 -2.38 -27.65
C GLN A 32 -7.81 -0.94 -28.19
N SER A 33 -8.61 -0.63 -29.21
CA SER A 33 -8.58 0.66 -29.88
C SER A 33 -9.07 1.80 -28.99
N SER A 34 -10.08 1.58 -28.14
CA SER A 34 -10.58 2.58 -27.19
C SER A 34 -9.69 2.67 -25.94
N ALA A 35 -9.11 1.56 -25.48
CA ALA A 35 -8.14 1.54 -24.39
C ALA A 35 -6.88 2.35 -24.74
N SER A 36 -6.26 2.07 -25.89
CA SER A 36 -5.06 2.81 -26.35
C SER A 36 -5.38 4.30 -26.60
N ARG A 37 -6.54 4.63 -27.20
CA ARG A 37 -6.98 6.03 -27.39
C ARG A 37 -7.26 6.76 -26.07
N ARG A 38 -7.71 6.06 -25.02
CA ARG A 38 -7.92 6.61 -23.67
C ARG A 38 -6.59 6.89 -22.98
N LEU A 39 -5.70 5.90 -22.92
CA LEU A 39 -4.35 6.05 -22.37
C LEU A 39 -3.61 7.23 -23.00
N THR A 40 -3.52 7.29 -24.33
CA THR A 40 -2.82 8.39 -25.01
C THR A 40 -3.52 9.74 -24.85
N ARG A 41 -4.83 9.79 -24.53
CA ARG A 41 -5.50 11.03 -24.12
C ARG A 41 -5.09 11.46 -22.71
N LEU A 42 -4.99 10.51 -21.78
CA LEU A 42 -4.56 10.76 -20.40
C LEU A 42 -3.11 11.25 -20.35
N GLU A 43 -2.20 10.56 -21.05
CA GLU A 43 -0.79 10.93 -21.21
C GLU A 43 -0.62 12.35 -21.78
N ARG A 44 -1.37 12.71 -22.84
CA ARG A 44 -1.37 14.09 -23.39
C ARG A 44 -1.86 15.15 -22.41
N ARG A 45 -2.88 14.84 -21.58
CA ARG A 45 -3.43 15.78 -20.57
C ARG A 45 -2.45 16.05 -19.42
N LEU A 46 -1.49 15.16 -19.22
CA LEU A 46 -0.46 15.24 -18.17
C LEU A 46 0.91 15.66 -18.73
N ARG A 47 1.14 15.46 -20.04
CA ARG A 47 2.42 15.58 -20.75
C ARG A 47 3.46 14.53 -20.32
N THR A 48 3.00 13.42 -19.79
CA THR A 48 3.82 12.36 -19.17
C THR A 48 3.49 11.01 -19.79
N VAL A 49 4.50 10.19 -20.06
CA VAL A 49 4.31 8.78 -20.43
C VAL A 49 3.95 8.02 -19.15
N LEU A 50 2.82 7.33 -19.15
CA LEU A 50 2.36 6.55 -17.99
C LEU A 50 2.61 5.06 -18.17
N VAL A 51 2.77 4.61 -19.42
CA VAL A 51 2.95 3.21 -19.78
C VAL A 51 4.16 3.05 -20.70
N SER A 52 5.22 2.46 -20.15
CA SER A 52 6.31 1.90 -20.93
C SER A 52 5.81 0.72 -21.79
N ARG A 53 6.33 0.61 -23.02
CA ARG A 53 6.04 -0.50 -23.94
C ARG A 53 7.34 -1.17 -24.33
N GLY A 54 7.40 -2.50 -24.25
CA GLY A 54 8.55 -3.32 -24.62
C GLY A 54 8.13 -4.55 -25.40
N SER A 55 9.10 -5.35 -25.85
CA SER A 55 8.87 -6.59 -26.61
C SER A 55 8.03 -7.62 -25.86
N THR A 56 8.02 -7.59 -24.53
CA THR A 56 7.28 -8.51 -23.65
C THR A 56 5.96 -7.96 -23.10
N GLY A 57 5.56 -6.73 -23.47
CA GLY A 57 4.27 -6.17 -23.05
C GLY A 57 4.28 -4.67 -22.73
N ALA A 58 3.45 -4.28 -21.77
CA ALA A 58 3.24 -2.91 -21.31
C ALA A 58 3.29 -2.85 -19.78
N ARG A 59 4.05 -1.91 -19.21
CA ARG A 59 4.18 -1.72 -17.76
C ARG A 59 4.02 -0.25 -17.40
N LEU A 60 3.35 0.04 -16.29
CA LEU A 60 3.31 1.40 -15.74
C LEU A 60 4.73 1.92 -15.48
N THR A 61 4.96 3.20 -15.76
CA THR A 61 6.13 3.94 -15.24
C THR A 61 5.92 4.30 -13.77
N ASP A 62 6.89 4.88 -13.08
CA ASP A 62 6.68 5.34 -11.70
C ASP A 62 5.60 6.44 -11.61
N GLU A 63 5.48 7.30 -12.64
CA GLU A 63 4.38 8.26 -12.79
C GLU A 63 3.04 7.58 -13.08
N GLY A 64 3.06 6.48 -13.84
CA GLY A 64 1.89 5.63 -14.09
C GLY A 64 1.34 4.99 -12.81
N HIS A 65 2.23 4.48 -11.95
CA HIS A 65 1.88 3.98 -10.61
C HIS A 65 1.34 5.14 -9.75
N ALA A 66 2.07 6.25 -9.62
CA ALA A 66 1.64 7.39 -8.81
C ALA A 66 0.25 7.93 -9.19
N LEU A 67 -0.09 7.97 -10.49
CA LEU A 67 -1.40 8.40 -10.96
C LEU A 67 -2.51 7.35 -10.68
N LEU A 68 -2.21 6.06 -10.87
CA LEU A 68 -3.11 4.97 -10.48
C LEU A 68 -3.48 5.11 -9.00
N HIS A 69 -2.49 5.25 -8.12
CA HIS A 69 -2.66 5.37 -6.68
C HIS A 69 -3.45 6.62 -6.27
N ALA A 70 -3.13 7.79 -6.81
CA ALA A 70 -3.89 9.02 -6.54
C ALA A 70 -5.35 8.90 -7.00
N GLY A 71 -5.61 8.20 -8.11
CA GLY A 71 -6.96 7.91 -8.59
C GLY A 71 -7.72 6.92 -7.72
N GLN A 72 -7.10 5.82 -7.30
CA GLN A 72 -7.70 4.84 -6.39
C GLN A 72 -8.15 5.51 -5.08
N ARG A 73 -7.28 6.33 -4.48
CA ARG A 73 -7.59 7.09 -3.26
C ARG A 73 -8.80 8.01 -3.41
N LEU A 74 -8.84 8.83 -4.46
CA LEU A 74 -9.94 9.76 -4.69
C LEU A 74 -11.28 9.03 -4.91
N LEU A 75 -11.27 7.95 -5.69
CA LEU A 75 -12.47 7.17 -5.99
C LEU A 75 -12.95 6.37 -4.77
N GLY A 76 -12.03 5.82 -3.98
CA GLY A 76 -12.34 5.18 -2.70
C GLY A 76 -12.95 6.17 -1.71
N ALA A 77 -12.42 7.40 -1.61
CA ALA A 77 -12.96 8.45 -0.76
C ALA A 77 -14.40 8.84 -1.14
N ILE A 78 -14.70 8.93 -2.44
CA ILE A 78 -16.07 9.11 -2.95
C ILE A 78 -16.96 7.94 -2.54
N ASP A 79 -16.55 6.70 -2.82
CA ASP A 79 -17.33 5.49 -2.54
C ASP A 79 -17.62 5.34 -1.02
N PHE A 80 -16.63 5.65 -0.16
CA PHE A 80 -16.77 5.68 1.30
C PHE A 80 -17.72 6.76 1.78
N ALA A 81 -17.60 8.00 1.28
CA ALA A 81 -18.47 9.10 1.69
C ALA A 81 -19.93 8.86 1.27
N MET A 82 -20.13 8.24 0.11
CA MET A 82 -21.46 7.81 -0.37
C MET A 82 -22.06 6.67 0.48
N ALA A 83 -21.24 5.73 0.98
CA ALA A 83 -21.69 4.64 1.84
C ALA A 83 -21.97 5.10 3.28
N ASN A 84 -21.13 5.98 3.84
CA ASN A 84 -21.15 6.38 5.25
C ASN A 84 -21.90 7.71 5.48
N ALA A 85 -23.02 7.92 4.80
CA ALA A 85 -23.84 9.12 4.93
C ALA A 85 -25.20 8.80 5.57
N ALA A 86 -25.25 8.95 6.89
CA ALA A 86 -26.50 8.91 7.66
C ALA A 86 -27.51 9.99 7.22
N ASP A 87 -28.76 9.85 7.64
CA ASP A 87 -29.86 10.77 7.33
C ASP A 87 -30.05 11.89 8.39
N THR A 88 -29.09 12.07 9.31
CA THR A 88 -29.15 13.04 10.41
C THR A 88 -28.33 14.30 10.15
N ASP A 89 -28.88 15.47 10.46
CA ASP A 89 -28.14 16.74 10.53
C ASP A 89 -27.09 16.76 11.66
N GLU A 90 -27.31 15.96 12.72
CA GLU A 90 -26.33 15.81 13.80
C GLU A 90 -25.10 15.00 13.35
N PRO A 91 -23.87 15.49 13.63
CA PRO A 91 -22.66 14.72 13.41
C PRO A 91 -22.51 13.64 14.49
N GLY A 92 -23.14 12.49 14.25
CA GLY A 92 -22.95 11.28 15.06
C GLY A 92 -21.47 10.90 15.22
N PRO A 93 -21.13 10.06 16.21
CA PRO A 93 -19.75 9.75 16.59
C PRO A 93 -18.91 9.37 15.36
N ARG A 94 -17.80 10.08 15.16
CA ARG A 94 -16.97 10.03 13.95
C ARG A 94 -16.09 8.78 13.93
N LEU A 95 -16.72 7.61 13.95
CA LEU A 95 -16.09 6.31 13.80
C LEU A 95 -15.41 6.24 12.42
N ARG A 96 -14.09 6.29 12.43
CA ARG A 96 -13.24 6.14 11.25
C ARG A 96 -12.91 4.66 11.12
N VAL A 97 -13.27 4.03 10.01
CA VAL A 97 -12.63 2.76 9.66
C VAL A 97 -11.14 3.03 9.40
N LEU A 98 -10.32 1.99 9.45
CA LEU A 98 -8.97 1.97 8.91
C LEU A 98 -8.68 0.53 8.49
N GLN A 99 -8.58 0.27 7.18
CA GLN A 99 -8.21 -1.05 6.68
C GLN A 99 -6.69 -1.23 6.75
N MET A 100 -6.24 -2.24 7.51
CA MET A 100 -4.82 -2.55 7.66
C MET A 100 -4.52 -3.97 7.20
N ALA A 101 -3.69 -4.12 6.16
CA ALA A 101 -3.15 -5.43 5.80
C ALA A 101 -2.19 -5.88 6.89
N VAL A 102 -2.54 -6.96 7.60
CA VAL A 102 -1.72 -7.52 8.67
C VAL A 102 -1.14 -8.86 8.23
N SER A 103 0.16 -9.07 8.49
CA SER A 103 0.78 -10.36 8.23
C SER A 103 0.12 -11.44 9.10
N THR A 104 -0.33 -12.54 8.51
CA THR A 104 -0.90 -13.69 9.25
C THR A 104 0.05 -14.22 10.32
N GLU A 105 1.35 -14.16 10.04
CA GLU A 105 2.43 -14.43 11.00
C GLU A 105 2.30 -13.60 12.29
N TYR A 106 1.97 -12.31 12.17
CA TYR A 106 1.82 -11.40 13.31
C TYR A 106 0.50 -11.64 14.05
N THR A 107 -0.63 -11.87 13.35
CA THR A 107 -1.93 -12.09 14.00
C THR A 107 -2.01 -13.42 14.76
N CYS A 108 -1.44 -14.50 14.20
CA CYS A 108 -1.40 -15.80 14.89
C CYS A 108 -0.45 -15.81 16.10
N GLU A 109 0.54 -14.91 16.11
CA GLU A 109 1.41 -14.70 17.25
C GLU A 109 0.75 -13.76 18.26
N ALA A 110 0.67 -12.46 17.96
CA ALA A 110 0.32 -11.34 18.85
C ALA A 110 -1.06 -11.39 19.54
N GLY A 111 -1.91 -12.35 19.16
CA GLY A 111 -3.30 -12.44 19.58
C GLY A 111 -4.21 -11.48 18.80
N GLU A 112 -5.51 -11.73 18.89
CA GLU A 112 -6.50 -10.92 18.22
C GLU A 112 -6.53 -9.49 18.80
N GLU A 113 -6.88 -8.55 17.93
CA GLU A 113 -6.94 -7.10 18.12
C GLU A 113 -5.64 -6.37 18.55
N PRO A 114 -5.15 -5.43 17.71
CA PRO A 114 -4.36 -4.29 18.17
C PRO A 114 -5.23 -3.40 19.06
N ALA A 115 -5.09 -3.56 20.37
CA ALA A 115 -5.70 -2.68 21.39
C ALA A 115 -5.08 -1.27 21.39
N VAL A 116 -5.14 -0.58 20.25
CA VAL A 116 -4.64 0.79 20.07
C VAL A 116 -5.73 1.75 20.52
N GLY A 117 -5.43 2.60 21.50
CA GLY A 117 -6.40 3.45 22.20
C GLY A 117 -6.97 4.62 21.41
N PHE A 118 -7.44 4.41 20.19
CA PHE A 118 -8.14 5.42 19.38
C PHE A 118 -9.66 5.21 19.51
N PRO A 119 -10.36 5.93 20.40
CA PRO A 119 -11.81 5.74 20.61
C PRO A 119 -12.65 6.04 19.36
N ASP A 120 -12.11 6.83 18.42
CA ASP A 120 -12.76 7.22 17.17
C ASP A 120 -12.28 6.39 15.95
N VAL A 121 -11.52 5.30 16.13
CA VAL A 121 -11.01 4.47 15.01
C VAL A 121 -11.34 2.99 15.19
N VAL A 122 -12.08 2.43 14.23
CA VAL A 122 -12.35 1.00 14.06
C VAL A 122 -11.28 0.42 13.12
N PHE A 123 -10.50 -0.53 13.61
CA PHE A 123 -9.53 -1.24 12.76
C PHE A 123 -10.20 -2.41 12.04
N ASP A 124 -10.23 -2.35 10.71
CA ASP A 124 -10.55 -3.49 9.86
C ASP A 124 -9.23 -4.20 9.51
N LEU A 125 -8.98 -5.32 10.17
CA LEU A 125 -7.74 -6.07 10.03
C LEU A 125 -7.89 -7.07 8.91
N VAL A 126 -7.09 -6.91 7.85
CA VAL A 126 -7.16 -7.75 6.66
C VAL A 126 -5.97 -8.72 6.66
N PRO A 127 -6.14 -10.00 7.04
CA PRO A 127 -5.02 -10.93 7.12
C PRO A 127 -4.47 -11.25 5.72
N ALA A 128 -3.15 -11.20 5.58
CA ALA A 128 -2.47 -11.48 4.32
C ALA A 128 -1.18 -12.28 4.55
N ALA A 129 -0.84 -13.14 3.59
CA ALA A 129 0.47 -13.77 3.56
C ALA A 129 1.55 -12.68 3.42
N ARG A 130 2.74 -12.94 3.96
CA ARG A 130 3.84 -11.94 4.06
C ARG A 130 4.21 -11.27 2.74
N GLN A 131 4.19 -12.01 1.63
CA GLN A 131 4.42 -11.50 0.28
C GLN A 131 3.33 -10.52 -0.20
N ASP A 132 2.11 -10.64 0.33
CA ASP A 132 0.92 -9.91 -0.12
C ASP A 132 0.58 -8.71 0.75
N VAL A 133 1.05 -8.65 2.00
CA VAL A 133 0.86 -7.49 2.90
C VAL A 133 1.30 -6.19 2.22
N TRP A 134 2.52 -6.19 1.69
CA TRP A 134 3.09 -5.04 1.00
C TRP A 134 2.43 -4.80 -0.35
N SER A 135 2.09 -5.86 -1.09
CA SER A 135 1.45 -5.72 -2.40
C SER A 135 0.04 -5.14 -2.29
N ARG A 136 -0.73 -5.46 -1.24
CA ARG A 136 -2.04 -4.85 -0.95
C ARG A 136 -1.94 -3.35 -0.69
N PHE A 137 -0.93 -2.91 0.05
CA PHE A 137 -0.70 -1.49 0.32
C PHE A 137 -0.12 -0.75 -0.91
N ASP A 138 0.84 -1.33 -1.64
CA ASP A 138 1.29 -0.82 -2.95
C ASP A 138 0.10 -0.66 -3.94
N ARG A 139 -0.89 -1.55 -3.86
CA ARG A 139 -2.12 -1.53 -4.69
C ARG A 139 -3.23 -0.66 -4.11
N TYR A 140 -3.04 0.02 -2.97
CA TYR A 140 -4.08 0.79 -2.27
C TYR A 140 -5.38 0.01 -2.02
N ALA A 141 -5.25 -1.28 -1.73
CA ALA A 141 -6.34 -2.16 -1.29
C ALA A 141 -6.55 -2.14 0.25
N VAL A 142 -5.77 -1.31 0.95
CA VAL A 142 -5.77 -1.05 2.41
C VAL A 142 -5.15 0.34 2.66
N ASP A 143 -5.48 1.00 3.78
CA ASP A 143 -4.95 2.31 4.18
C ASP A 143 -3.56 2.22 4.85
N ALA A 144 -3.27 1.07 5.45
CA ALA A 144 -2.03 0.77 6.13
C ALA A 144 -1.60 -0.69 5.91
N ALA A 145 -0.32 -0.99 6.15
CA ALA A 145 0.19 -2.35 6.21
C ALA A 145 1.13 -2.56 7.39
N CYS A 146 0.92 -3.63 8.16
CA CYS A 146 1.80 -4.07 9.23
C CYS A 146 2.30 -5.49 8.93
N GLY A 147 3.62 -5.65 8.71
CA GLY A 147 4.15 -6.93 8.26
C GLY A 147 5.66 -7.09 8.37
N TRP A 148 6.11 -8.32 8.15
CA TRP A 148 7.52 -8.70 8.26
C TRP A 148 8.31 -8.47 6.98
N ALA A 149 9.49 -7.86 7.10
CA ALA A 149 10.45 -7.68 6.03
C ALA A 149 11.90 -7.83 6.54
N ARG A 150 12.88 -7.86 5.61
CA ARG A 150 14.32 -7.93 5.94
C ARG A 150 14.97 -6.56 6.06
N SER A 151 14.61 -5.69 5.14
CA SER A 151 14.97 -4.28 5.07
C SER A 151 13.68 -3.47 5.08
N THR A 152 13.79 -2.15 5.24
CA THR A 152 12.69 -1.22 4.99
C THR A 152 11.99 -1.58 3.66
N PRO A 153 10.67 -1.85 3.65
CA PRO A 153 9.91 -2.08 2.43
C PRO A 153 10.14 -0.98 1.39
N ALA A 154 10.17 -1.36 0.12
CA ALA A 154 10.41 -0.45 -1.02
C ALA A 154 9.20 0.46 -1.35
N LEU A 155 8.43 0.84 -0.34
CA LEU A 155 7.20 1.66 -0.44
C LEU A 155 7.52 3.16 -0.39
N ARG A 156 8.67 3.53 0.21
CA ARG A 156 9.11 4.94 0.34
C ARG A 156 9.27 5.65 -1.02
N ARG A 157 9.53 4.92 -2.11
CA ARG A 157 9.57 5.47 -3.49
C ARG A 157 8.21 5.96 -3.99
N TYR A 158 7.11 5.45 -3.42
CA TYR A 158 5.74 5.87 -3.72
C TYR A 158 5.20 6.91 -2.73
N GLY A 159 6.08 7.47 -1.89
CA GLY A 159 5.74 8.50 -0.90
C GLY A 159 5.14 7.96 0.41
N ALA A 160 5.11 6.64 0.60
CA ALA A 160 4.65 6.03 1.84
C ALA A 160 5.63 6.31 3.00
N ASP A 161 5.06 6.57 4.17
CA ASP A 161 5.81 6.63 5.42
C ASP A 161 5.90 5.23 6.01
N VAL A 162 7.12 4.82 6.38
CA VAL A 162 7.45 3.43 6.73
C VAL A 162 8.26 3.42 8.03
N ARG A 163 7.59 3.13 9.14
CA ARG A 163 8.18 3.04 10.48
C ARG A 163 8.59 1.60 10.79
N LEU A 164 9.70 1.44 11.51
CA LEU A 164 10.07 0.19 12.14
C LEU A 164 9.26 0.04 13.43
N VAL A 165 8.51 -1.06 13.57
CA VAL A 165 7.80 -1.39 14.81
C VAL A 165 8.76 -2.11 15.75
N VAL A 166 9.39 -3.21 15.31
CA VAL A 166 10.37 -3.97 16.13
C VAL A 166 11.36 -4.76 15.25
N GLU A 167 12.61 -4.90 15.73
CA GLU A 167 13.57 -5.90 15.24
C GLU A 167 13.55 -7.12 16.17
N GLU A 168 12.80 -8.16 15.81
CA GLU A 168 12.69 -9.34 16.66
C GLU A 168 13.83 -10.34 16.41
N PRO A 169 14.66 -10.69 17.42
CA PRO A 169 15.60 -11.80 17.34
C PRO A 169 14.86 -13.13 17.17
N GLN A 170 15.39 -14.03 16.37
CA GLN A 170 14.93 -15.42 16.31
C GLN A 170 15.67 -16.27 17.34
N TRP A 171 14.92 -17.20 17.94
CA TRP A 171 15.39 -18.18 18.89
C TRP A 171 15.36 -19.57 18.25
N VAL A 172 16.02 -20.54 18.87
CA VAL A 172 16.09 -21.92 18.39
C VAL A 172 15.18 -22.79 19.24
N ALA A 173 14.23 -23.49 18.61
CA ALA A 173 13.50 -24.58 19.21
C ALA A 173 14.36 -25.84 19.17
N VAL A 174 14.61 -26.41 20.35
CA VAL A 174 15.48 -27.57 20.58
C VAL A 174 14.66 -28.72 21.16
N PRO A 175 14.73 -29.97 20.67
CA PRO A 175 14.02 -31.10 21.27
C PRO A 175 14.36 -31.24 22.76
N ARG A 176 13.36 -31.45 23.64
CA ARG A 176 13.53 -31.37 25.10
C ARG A 176 14.51 -32.40 25.67
N GLY A 177 14.67 -33.54 24.99
CA GLY A 177 15.67 -34.57 25.34
C GLY A 177 17.08 -34.31 24.83
N HIS A 178 17.32 -33.29 24.00
CA HIS A 178 18.63 -33.00 23.43
C HIS A 178 19.52 -32.22 24.42
N PRO A 179 20.83 -32.52 24.58
CA PRO A 179 21.69 -31.87 25.56
C PRO A 179 21.73 -30.33 25.49
N LEU A 180 21.57 -29.76 24.29
CA LEU A 180 21.52 -28.31 24.09
C LEU A 180 20.27 -27.65 24.69
N ALA A 181 19.20 -28.39 24.98
CA ALA A 181 18.03 -27.88 25.69
C ALA A 181 18.38 -27.40 27.12
N GLY A 182 19.45 -27.92 27.73
CA GLY A 182 19.94 -27.46 29.04
C GLY A 182 20.75 -26.16 29.02
N ARG A 183 21.14 -25.63 27.86
CA ARG A 183 21.94 -24.39 27.74
C ARG A 183 21.09 -23.14 28.02
N GLY A 184 21.73 -22.04 28.43
CA GLY A 184 21.07 -20.73 28.57
C GLY A 184 20.92 -19.95 27.26
N ALA A 185 21.87 -20.12 26.34
CA ALA A 185 21.86 -19.61 24.96
C ALA A 185 22.77 -20.49 24.09
N LEU A 186 22.59 -20.45 22.77
CA LEU A 186 23.32 -21.26 21.79
C LEU A 186 24.05 -20.39 20.77
N GLY A 187 25.17 -20.85 20.25
CA GLY A 187 25.83 -20.27 19.09
C GLY A 187 25.54 -21.08 17.82
N LEU A 188 25.76 -20.49 16.65
CA LEU A 188 25.73 -21.21 15.37
C LEU A 188 26.72 -22.39 15.35
N GLU A 189 27.84 -22.25 16.06
CA GLU A 189 28.85 -23.30 16.23
C GLU A 189 28.37 -24.47 17.11
N ASP A 190 27.48 -24.23 18.08
CA ASP A 190 26.79 -25.31 18.83
C ASP A 190 25.80 -26.09 17.94
N LEU A 191 25.50 -25.57 16.74
CA LEU A 191 24.44 -26.02 15.83
C LEU A 191 24.97 -26.44 14.45
N ALA A 192 26.30 -26.53 14.25
CA ALA A 192 26.92 -26.90 12.99
C ALA A 192 26.54 -28.33 12.52
N GLU A 193 26.37 -29.25 13.48
CA GLU A 193 25.98 -30.64 13.25
C GLU A 193 24.45 -30.88 13.38
N ALA A 194 23.67 -29.83 13.65
CA ALA A 194 22.23 -29.95 13.86
C ALA A 194 21.47 -30.12 12.53
N GLU A 195 20.53 -31.07 12.50
CA GLU A 195 19.52 -31.18 11.46
C GLU A 195 18.38 -30.18 11.71
N TRP A 196 18.00 -29.44 10.68
CA TRP A 196 17.02 -28.35 10.75
C TRP A 196 15.70 -28.68 10.06
N VAL A 197 14.62 -28.33 10.73
CA VAL A 197 13.25 -28.28 10.21
C VAL A 197 13.02 -26.88 9.62
N ALA A 198 13.09 -26.76 8.30
CA ALA A 198 13.01 -25.46 7.61
C ALA A 198 11.57 -25.10 7.23
N ILE A 199 11.10 -23.92 7.67
CA ILE A 199 9.76 -23.42 7.30
C ILE A 199 9.84 -22.66 5.98
N VAL A 200 9.08 -23.12 4.98
CA VAL A 200 9.05 -22.60 3.61
C VAL A 200 7.97 -21.52 3.48
N GLY A 201 8.32 -20.41 2.83
CA GLY A 201 7.46 -19.22 2.69
C GLY A 201 7.77 -18.11 3.71
N GLU A 202 8.50 -18.45 4.78
CA GLU A 202 9.06 -17.48 5.72
C GLU A 202 10.51 -17.13 5.36
N SER A 203 11.01 -15.97 5.78
CA SER A 203 12.44 -15.65 5.57
C SER A 203 13.38 -16.47 6.47
N THR A 204 12.82 -17.12 7.50
CA THR A 204 13.44 -17.96 8.53
C THR A 204 14.55 -18.90 8.01
N HIS A 205 14.28 -19.72 6.99
CA HIS A 205 15.29 -20.66 6.44
C HIS A 205 16.47 -19.93 5.77
N GLU A 206 16.18 -18.94 4.95
CA GLU A 206 17.22 -18.16 4.24
C GLU A 206 17.98 -17.21 5.17
N ASP A 207 17.36 -16.74 6.25
CA ASP A 207 17.99 -15.91 7.29
C ASP A 207 18.94 -16.77 8.15
N LEU A 208 18.53 -18.01 8.47
CA LEU A 208 19.40 -19.05 9.05
C LEU A 208 20.59 -19.37 8.16
N ALA A 209 20.37 -19.69 6.88
CA ALA A 209 21.43 -20.02 5.93
C ALA A 209 22.44 -18.86 5.76
N ARG A 210 21.95 -17.61 5.74
CA ARG A 210 22.78 -16.40 5.73
C ARG A 210 23.57 -16.20 7.02
N ALA A 211 23.02 -16.59 8.18
CA ALA A 211 23.71 -16.55 9.46
C ALA A 211 24.86 -17.56 9.51
N PHE A 212 24.58 -18.82 9.15
CA PHE A 212 25.57 -19.88 9.02
C PHE A 212 26.71 -19.49 8.06
N ALA A 213 26.37 -19.02 6.85
CA ALA A 213 27.36 -18.67 5.83
C ALA A 213 28.30 -17.53 6.27
N ARG A 214 27.82 -16.56 7.07
CA ARG A 214 28.67 -15.51 7.67
C ARG A 214 29.73 -16.03 8.64
N HIS A 215 29.55 -17.24 9.16
CA HIS A 215 30.48 -17.91 10.06
C HIS A 215 31.22 -19.09 9.38
N GLY A 216 31.12 -19.22 8.05
CA GLY A 216 31.75 -20.32 7.30
C GLY A 216 31.07 -21.68 7.48
N LEU A 217 29.85 -21.70 8.03
CA LEU A 217 29.05 -22.91 8.26
C LEU A 217 27.93 -23.04 7.20
N THR A 218 27.33 -24.22 7.09
CA THR A 218 26.14 -24.49 6.27
C THR A 218 25.14 -25.32 7.10
N PRO A 219 23.86 -24.92 7.21
CA PRO A 219 22.88 -25.68 8.01
C PRO A 219 22.43 -26.92 7.24
N ARG A 220 22.34 -28.07 7.93
CA ARG A 220 21.78 -29.29 7.36
C ARG A 220 20.27 -29.24 7.47
N VAL A 221 19.55 -29.38 6.36
CA VAL A 221 18.08 -29.31 6.35
C VAL A 221 17.51 -30.70 6.11
N GLY A 222 17.29 -31.43 7.20
CA GLY A 222 16.71 -32.77 7.17
C GLY A 222 15.27 -32.80 6.65
N CYS A 223 14.49 -31.73 6.84
CA CYS A 223 13.14 -31.62 6.26
C CYS A 223 12.65 -30.17 6.10
N THR A 224 11.62 -30.00 5.26
CA THR A 224 10.92 -28.74 5.01
C THR A 224 9.44 -28.85 5.35
N VAL A 225 8.84 -27.78 5.87
CA VAL A 225 7.41 -27.70 6.22
C VAL A 225 6.80 -26.36 5.81
N HIS A 226 5.46 -26.32 5.72
CA HIS A 226 4.70 -25.13 5.31
C HIS A 226 3.93 -24.44 6.45
N SER A 227 4.16 -24.82 7.72
CA SER A 227 3.56 -24.15 8.87
C SER A 227 4.41 -24.25 10.15
N ARG A 228 4.26 -23.26 11.04
CA ARG A 228 4.92 -23.22 12.36
C ARG A 228 4.48 -24.34 13.29
N SER A 229 3.21 -24.76 13.21
CA SER A 229 2.70 -25.90 13.98
C SER A 229 3.37 -27.21 13.55
N ALA A 230 3.50 -27.46 12.24
CA ALA A 230 4.22 -28.64 11.74
C ALA A 230 5.72 -28.61 12.12
N ALA A 231 6.35 -27.43 12.16
CA ALA A 231 7.72 -27.29 12.65
C ALA A 231 7.82 -27.64 14.14
N ALA A 232 6.96 -27.06 14.98
CA ALA A 232 6.92 -27.32 16.41
C ALA A 232 6.69 -28.81 16.73
N ASP A 233 5.76 -29.47 16.03
CA ASP A 233 5.49 -30.90 16.15
C ASP A 233 6.71 -31.77 15.81
N LEU A 234 7.47 -31.43 14.76
CA LEU A 234 8.65 -32.19 14.37
C LEU A 234 9.82 -31.98 15.35
N VAL A 235 10.01 -30.76 15.88
CA VAL A 235 11.02 -30.50 16.93
C VAL A 235 10.62 -31.21 18.24
N ALA A 236 9.34 -31.17 18.62
CA ALA A 236 8.82 -31.88 19.80
C ALA A 236 9.06 -33.40 19.75
N ARG A 237 8.95 -33.98 18.54
CA ARG A 237 9.20 -35.40 18.27
C ARG A 237 10.69 -35.73 18.01
N GLY A 238 11.59 -34.75 18.05
CA GLY A 238 13.03 -34.94 17.93
C GLY A 238 13.61 -35.05 16.51
N TYR A 239 12.84 -34.70 15.46
CA TYR A 239 13.32 -34.77 14.07
C TYR A 239 14.36 -33.70 13.69
N GLY A 240 14.54 -32.67 14.51
CA GLY A 240 15.52 -31.62 14.27
C GLY A 240 15.28 -30.38 15.13
N PHE A 241 15.94 -29.29 14.74
CA PHE A 241 15.87 -27.97 15.34
C PHE A 241 15.09 -27.02 14.42
N ALA A 242 14.39 -26.02 14.97
CA ALA A 242 13.78 -24.96 14.16
C ALA A 242 14.25 -23.58 14.62
N LEU A 243 14.51 -22.69 13.66
CA LEU A 243 14.63 -21.26 13.94
C LEU A 243 13.20 -20.71 14.02
N VAL A 244 12.86 -19.98 15.07
CA VAL A 244 11.49 -19.55 15.38
C VAL A 244 11.45 -18.18 16.06
N SER A 245 10.27 -17.57 16.09
CA SER A 245 10.01 -16.45 16.99
C SER A 245 10.10 -16.87 18.46
N PRO A 246 10.69 -16.06 19.37
CA PRO A 246 10.53 -16.24 20.82
C PRO A 246 9.06 -16.09 21.29
N LEU A 247 8.15 -15.65 20.41
CA LEU A 247 6.71 -15.48 20.64
C LEU A 247 5.85 -16.56 19.98
N CYS A 248 6.46 -17.56 19.33
CA CYS A 248 5.73 -18.76 18.93
C CYS A 248 5.05 -19.37 20.18
N ALA A 249 3.98 -20.15 19.98
CA ALA A 249 3.23 -20.78 21.07
C ALA A 249 4.20 -21.35 22.12
N ALA A 250 4.23 -20.74 23.30
CA ALA A 250 5.32 -20.92 24.23
C ALA A 250 5.41 -22.39 24.67
N PRO A 251 6.60 -22.88 25.06
CA PRO A 251 6.72 -24.19 25.68
C PRO A 251 6.05 -24.16 27.06
N VAL A 252 4.73 -24.37 27.06
CA VAL A 252 4.01 -25.11 28.10
C VAL A 252 4.85 -26.35 28.39
N GLU A 253 4.91 -26.79 29.65
CA GLU A 253 5.97 -27.71 30.09
C GLU A 253 5.95 -29.06 29.31
N ASP A 254 4.79 -29.43 28.76
CA ASP A 254 4.54 -30.62 27.93
C ASP A 254 4.88 -30.47 26.43
N ALA A 255 5.26 -29.28 25.94
CA ALA A 255 5.39 -28.99 24.50
C ALA A 255 6.50 -29.77 23.74
N GLY A 256 7.25 -30.64 24.41
CA GLY A 256 8.27 -31.51 23.80
C GLY A 256 9.57 -30.82 23.35
N TYR A 257 9.64 -29.48 23.36
CA TYR A 257 10.84 -28.71 23.01
C TYR A 257 11.13 -27.58 24.01
N ALA A 258 12.33 -27.01 23.92
CA ALA A 258 12.79 -25.86 24.68
C ALA A 258 13.25 -24.74 23.72
N LEU A 259 12.78 -23.52 23.94
CA LEU A 259 13.22 -22.34 23.18
C LEU A 259 14.52 -21.77 23.78
N ARG A 260 15.53 -21.50 22.94
CA ARG A 260 16.83 -20.98 23.36
C ARG A 260 17.29 -19.76 22.54
N PRO A 261 17.76 -18.67 23.19
CA PRO A 261 18.34 -17.53 22.48
C PRO A 261 19.54 -17.94 21.63
N LEU A 262 19.63 -17.38 20.42
CA LEU A 262 20.83 -17.48 19.58
C LEU A 262 21.78 -16.32 19.91
N ARG A 263 23.07 -16.61 20.12
CA ARG A 263 24.13 -15.63 20.45
C ARG A 263 24.41 -14.70 19.26
N GLN A 264 24.37 -15.23 18.04
CA GLN A 264 24.41 -14.45 16.80
C GLN A 264 23.01 -13.88 16.51
N GLN A 265 22.88 -12.55 16.43
CA GLN A 265 21.59 -11.87 16.20
C GLN A 265 21.06 -12.09 14.77
N VAL A 266 20.21 -13.11 14.60
CA VAL A 266 19.37 -13.29 13.42
C VAL A 266 18.03 -12.61 13.72
N VAL A 267 17.70 -11.53 13.02
CA VAL A 267 16.51 -10.70 13.29
C VAL A 267 15.53 -10.65 12.13
N ARG A 268 14.23 -10.72 12.41
CA ARG A 268 13.13 -10.36 11.49
C ARG A 268 12.57 -9.00 11.88
N ARG A 269 12.16 -8.16 10.91
CA ARG A 269 11.73 -6.77 11.18
C ARG A 269 10.26 -6.57 10.87
N LEU A 270 9.48 -6.13 11.85
CA LEU A 270 8.09 -5.72 11.67
C LEU A 270 8.07 -4.24 11.31
N PHE A 271 7.46 -3.88 10.18
CA PHE A 271 7.28 -2.49 9.76
C PHE A 271 5.79 -2.13 9.71
N LEU A 272 5.49 -0.85 9.97
CA LEU A 272 4.23 -0.20 9.68
C LEU A 272 4.42 0.72 8.48
N ALA A 273 3.62 0.53 7.44
CA ALA A 273 3.51 1.43 6.30
C ALA A 273 2.16 2.16 6.33
N THR A 274 2.20 3.46 6.12
CA THR A 274 1.03 4.37 6.08
C THR A 274 1.25 5.41 4.98
N ASP A 275 0.22 5.75 4.22
CA ASP A 275 0.28 6.95 3.37
C ASP A 275 0.15 8.19 4.28
N PRO A 276 1.13 9.12 4.29
CA PRO A 276 1.16 10.27 5.21
C PRO A 276 0.06 11.32 4.93
N LEU A 277 -0.76 11.09 3.90
CA LEU A 277 -1.93 11.89 3.54
C LEU A 277 -3.23 11.10 3.71
N LEU A 278 -3.17 9.83 4.14
CA LEU A 278 -4.31 9.08 4.69
C LEU A 278 -4.28 9.15 6.23
N LEU A 279 -3.10 8.91 6.82
CA LEU A 279 -2.84 9.10 8.24
C LEU A 279 -1.83 10.24 8.45
N PRO A 280 -2.18 11.31 9.18
CA PRO A 280 -1.21 12.31 9.60
C PRO A 280 -0.09 11.71 10.45
N GLU A 281 1.08 12.35 10.43
CA GLU A 281 2.29 11.84 11.09
C GLU A 281 2.09 11.51 12.58
N ALA A 282 1.32 12.32 13.31
CA ALA A 282 0.99 12.06 14.71
C ALA A 282 0.22 10.74 14.88
N LEU A 283 -0.85 10.53 14.12
CA LEU A 283 -1.66 9.31 14.19
C LEU A 283 -0.87 8.07 13.75
N ALA A 284 -0.04 8.19 12.72
CA ALA A 284 0.82 7.11 12.24
C ALA A 284 1.97 6.78 13.22
N ARG A 285 2.45 7.78 13.99
CA ARG A 285 3.39 7.61 15.11
C ARG A 285 2.70 6.90 16.28
N ASP A 286 1.51 7.35 16.67
CA ASP A 286 0.75 6.76 17.76
C ASP A 286 0.33 5.31 17.48
N LEU A 287 -0.04 5.00 16.22
CA LEU A 287 -0.30 3.64 15.75
C LEU A 287 0.95 2.75 15.87
N CYS A 288 2.12 3.27 15.46
CA CYS A 288 3.39 2.56 15.62
C CYS A 288 3.72 2.27 17.09
N THR A 289 3.53 3.25 17.98
CA THR A 289 3.71 3.09 19.44
C THR A 289 2.68 2.12 20.03
N GLY A 290 1.44 2.09 19.52
CA GLY A 290 0.41 1.14 19.90
C GLY A 290 0.79 -0.30 19.55
N LEU A 291 1.26 -0.53 18.32
CA LEU A 291 1.77 -1.84 17.87
C LEU A 291 3.00 -2.28 18.67
N GLN A 292 3.89 -1.35 19.05
CA GLN A 292 5.01 -1.61 19.97
C GLN A 292 4.54 -2.03 21.37
N ARG A 293 3.59 -1.30 21.97
CA ARG A 293 3.03 -1.69 23.28
C ARG A 293 2.35 -3.06 23.24
N ARG A 294 1.53 -3.35 22.20
CA ARG A 294 0.88 -4.66 22.05
C ARG A 294 1.90 -5.79 21.88
N TYR A 295 2.98 -5.57 21.14
CA TYR A 295 4.10 -6.52 21.03
C TYR A 295 4.75 -6.81 22.40
N VAL A 296 5.06 -5.77 23.19
CA VAL A 296 5.68 -5.95 24.52
C VAL A 296 4.73 -6.64 25.51
N GLN A 297 3.45 -6.26 25.52
CA GLN A 297 2.41 -6.94 26.29
C GLN A 297 2.33 -8.42 25.89
N HIS A 298 2.31 -8.72 24.60
CA HIS A 298 2.25 -10.09 24.11
C HIS A 298 3.50 -10.91 24.44
N ALA A 299 4.67 -10.28 24.45
CA ALA A 299 5.91 -10.88 24.94
C ALA A 299 5.83 -11.22 26.44
N ALA A 300 5.16 -10.39 27.25
CA ALA A 300 4.84 -10.71 28.64
C ALA A 300 3.86 -11.89 28.76
N GLU A 301 2.81 -11.93 27.93
CA GLU A 301 1.78 -12.97 27.93
C GLU A 301 2.31 -14.36 27.53
N ARG A 302 3.15 -14.44 26.48
CA ARG A 302 3.70 -15.73 25.99
C ARG A 302 5.02 -16.12 26.63
N ASN A 303 5.98 -15.19 26.75
CA ASN A 303 7.35 -15.55 27.11
C ASN A 303 8.00 -14.55 28.10
N PRO A 304 7.63 -14.61 29.40
CA PRO A 304 8.29 -13.84 30.46
C PRO A 304 9.80 -14.10 30.61
N GLY A 305 10.36 -15.14 29.97
CA GLY A 305 11.80 -15.36 29.87
C GLY A 305 12.46 -14.46 28.82
N TYR A 306 11.79 -14.24 27.69
CA TYR A 306 12.27 -13.39 26.60
C TYR A 306 12.37 -11.91 27.00
N LEU A 307 11.42 -11.35 27.77
CA LEU A 307 11.53 -9.99 28.32
C LEU A 307 12.79 -9.74 29.15
N ARG A 308 13.38 -10.80 29.74
CA ARG A 308 14.59 -10.75 30.56
C ARG A 308 15.84 -11.22 29.81
N SER A 309 15.72 -11.48 28.50
CA SER A 309 16.84 -11.86 27.65
C SER A 309 17.64 -10.65 27.20
N THR A 310 18.96 -10.79 27.13
CA THR A 310 19.87 -9.82 26.48
C THR A 310 19.62 -9.66 24.97
N THR A 311 18.74 -10.50 24.38
CA THR A 311 18.28 -10.34 23.00
C THR A 311 17.05 -9.43 22.85
N PHE A 312 16.37 -9.05 23.95
CA PHE A 312 15.09 -8.34 23.85
C PHE A 312 15.23 -6.92 23.24
N PRO A 313 14.48 -6.60 22.17
CA PRO A 313 14.55 -5.31 21.50
C PRO A 313 13.71 -4.25 22.23
N LEU A 314 14.35 -3.47 23.09
CA LEU A 314 13.74 -2.25 23.65
C LEU A 314 13.65 -1.16 22.56
N PRO A 315 12.46 -0.60 22.26
CA PRO A 315 12.34 0.55 21.36
C PRO A 315 12.84 1.83 22.05
N ALA A 316 13.23 2.82 21.23
CA ALA A 316 13.70 4.12 21.72
C ALA A 316 12.59 5.05 22.27
N ALA A 317 11.33 4.61 22.25
CA ALA A 317 10.20 5.33 22.81
C ALA A 317 9.91 4.85 24.24
N ASP A 318 9.63 5.78 25.15
CA ASP A 318 9.19 5.43 26.51
C ASP A 318 7.78 4.83 26.49
N LEU A 319 7.72 3.50 26.59
CA LEU A 319 6.47 2.75 26.65
C LEU A 319 5.81 2.76 28.05
N SER A 320 6.49 3.28 29.08
CA SER A 320 5.95 3.37 30.45
C SER A 320 4.90 4.47 30.60
N ALA A 321 4.96 5.50 29.77
CA ALA A 321 3.84 6.40 29.55
C ALA A 321 2.60 5.59 29.13
N PRO A 322 1.41 5.85 29.69
CA PRO A 322 0.19 5.15 29.26
C PRO A 322 -0.08 5.38 27.77
N PRO A 323 -0.89 4.52 27.12
CA PRO A 323 -1.47 4.89 25.83
C PRO A 323 -2.22 6.23 25.95
N PRO A 324 -2.41 6.99 24.85
CA PRO A 324 -3.28 8.16 24.83
C PRO A 324 -4.73 7.73 25.13
N GLY A 325 -5.04 7.54 26.41
CA GLY A 325 -6.13 6.70 26.86
C GLY A 325 -7.17 7.50 27.62
N ARG A 326 -8.39 7.57 27.05
CA ARG A 326 -9.61 8.07 27.70
C ARG A 326 -9.39 9.27 28.64
N SER A 327 -8.77 10.34 28.12
CA SER A 327 -8.88 11.64 28.77
C SER A 327 -10.37 11.99 28.82
N ALA A 328 -10.94 12.04 30.02
CA ALA A 328 -12.37 12.25 30.21
C ALA A 328 -12.71 13.70 29.85
N ALA A 329 -13.32 13.89 28.68
CA ALA A 329 -14.00 15.10 28.23
C ALA A 329 -13.34 16.44 28.66
N THR A 330 -12.02 16.55 28.49
CA THR A 330 -11.40 17.87 28.35
C THR A 330 -11.44 18.19 26.87
N GLU A 331 -12.41 19.00 26.46
CA GLU A 331 -12.55 19.39 25.07
C GLU A 331 -11.26 20.09 24.60
N PRO A 332 -10.72 19.76 23.41
CA PRO A 332 -9.68 20.57 22.80
C PRO A 332 -10.31 21.91 22.45
N ASP A 333 -9.89 22.98 23.11
CA ASP A 333 -10.43 24.32 22.92
C ASP A 333 -9.98 24.89 21.56
N GLY A 334 -10.67 24.46 20.51
CA GLY A 334 -10.39 24.78 19.11
C GLY A 334 -10.91 23.70 18.15
N PRO A 335 -11.39 24.08 16.95
CA PRO A 335 -11.88 23.12 15.97
C PRO A 335 -10.75 22.20 15.50
N ARG A 336 -10.83 20.90 15.86
CA ARG A 336 -10.01 19.87 15.21
C ARG A 336 -10.45 19.74 13.75
N ASP A 337 -9.62 20.21 12.82
CA ASP A 337 -9.76 19.93 11.39
C ASP A 337 -9.98 18.42 11.19
N PRO A 338 -11.09 17.97 10.58
CA PRO A 338 -11.39 16.56 10.57
C PRO A 338 -10.51 15.84 9.55
N LEU A 339 -9.94 14.72 9.98
CA LEU A 339 -9.02 13.92 9.18
C LEU A 339 -9.82 13.02 8.21
N PRO A 340 -9.63 13.13 6.89
CA PRO A 340 -10.34 12.29 5.92
C PRO A 340 -9.86 10.82 5.92
N PHE A 341 -10.65 9.96 5.24
CA PHE A 341 -10.36 8.54 4.90
C PHE A 341 -10.41 7.51 6.06
N LEU A 342 -10.63 6.19 5.85
CA LEU A 342 -11.19 5.30 4.78
C LEU A 342 -11.39 3.89 5.43
N VAL A 343 -11.98 2.79 4.93
CA VAL A 343 -12.58 2.33 3.65
C VAL A 343 -14.02 1.82 3.95
N CYS A 344 -14.80 1.46 2.92
CA CYS A 344 -15.94 0.54 3.01
C CYS A 344 -15.69 -0.64 2.06
N GLU A 345 -15.89 -1.89 2.52
CA GLU A 345 -15.47 -3.13 1.84
C GLU A 345 -15.64 -3.12 0.31
N ARG A 346 -14.53 -3.20 -0.44
CA ARG A 346 -14.58 -3.48 -1.89
C ARG A 346 -13.48 -4.45 -2.35
N HIS A 347 -13.90 -5.68 -2.62
CA HIS A 347 -13.48 -6.30 -3.87
C HIS A 347 -13.79 -5.30 -5.00
N TRP A 348 -12.81 -4.98 -5.85
CA TRP A 348 -13.06 -4.14 -7.02
C TRP A 348 -13.79 -4.96 -8.09
N THR A 349 -15.08 -5.21 -7.88
CA THR A 349 -16.02 -5.53 -8.96
C THR A 349 -16.48 -4.21 -9.57
N ALA A 350 -16.43 -4.09 -10.89
CA ALA A 350 -16.96 -2.92 -11.60
C ALA A 350 -18.50 -2.92 -11.70
N GLU A 351 -19.16 -3.85 -10.98
CA GLU A 351 -20.60 -4.08 -10.94
C GLU A 351 -21.10 -3.88 -9.50
N GLY A 352 -21.37 -2.62 -9.15
CA GLY A 352 -21.96 -2.22 -7.87
C GLY A 352 -22.71 -0.89 -8.02
N PRO A 353 -23.90 -0.72 -7.41
CA PRO A 353 -24.79 0.41 -7.72
C PRO A 353 -24.28 1.79 -7.29
N SER A 354 -23.24 1.89 -6.45
CA SER A 354 -22.66 3.17 -5.99
C SER A 354 -21.65 3.82 -6.98
N SER A 355 -21.41 3.21 -8.14
CA SER A 355 -20.22 3.43 -9.00
C SER A 355 -20.21 4.69 -9.89
N LEU A 356 -21.20 5.58 -9.77
CA LEU A 356 -21.49 6.63 -10.76
C LEU A 356 -21.01 8.06 -10.41
N VAL A 357 -20.54 8.32 -9.18
CA VAL A 357 -20.04 9.66 -8.79
C VAL A 357 -18.56 9.81 -9.18
N GLU A 358 -18.24 10.53 -10.26
CA GLU A 358 -16.84 10.79 -10.68
C GLU A 358 -16.29 12.14 -10.15
N ALA A 359 -14.96 12.34 -10.26
CA ALA A 359 -14.24 13.54 -9.83
C ALA A 359 -14.90 14.85 -10.30
N GLU A 360 -15.39 14.93 -11.54
CA GLU A 360 -16.03 16.15 -12.07
C GLU A 360 -17.28 16.60 -11.31
N HIS A 361 -17.91 15.71 -10.53
CA HIS A 361 -19.06 16.04 -9.68
C HIS A 361 -18.64 16.75 -8.38
N LEU A 362 -17.46 16.43 -7.82
CA LEU A 362 -16.91 17.12 -6.65
C LEU A 362 -16.60 18.57 -6.99
N TYR A 363 -15.90 18.81 -8.11
CA TYR A 363 -15.63 20.15 -8.60
C TYR A 363 -16.92 20.97 -8.83
N LEU A 364 -17.96 20.35 -9.39
CA LEU A 364 -19.27 20.96 -9.59
C LEU A 364 -19.93 21.38 -8.26
N LEU A 365 -19.93 20.51 -7.25
CA LEU A 365 -20.48 20.81 -5.92
C LEU A 365 -19.66 21.92 -5.23
N ARG A 366 -18.33 21.86 -5.29
CA ARG A 366 -17.42 22.87 -4.70
C ARG A 366 -17.64 24.27 -5.29
N VAL A 367 -17.90 24.37 -6.60
CA VAL A 367 -18.23 25.65 -7.26
C VAL A 367 -19.63 26.15 -6.88
N ILE A 368 -20.62 25.27 -6.69
CA ILE A 368 -21.95 25.65 -6.17
C ILE A 368 -21.83 26.21 -4.75
N GLU A 369 -21.07 25.54 -3.87
CA GLU A 369 -20.86 26.01 -2.49
C GLU A 369 -20.15 27.37 -2.44
N ARG A 370 -19.03 27.51 -3.17
CA ARG A 370 -18.27 28.77 -3.25
C ARG A 370 -19.10 29.95 -3.77
N THR A 371 -20.01 29.71 -4.70
CA THR A 371 -20.79 30.78 -5.36
C THR A 371 -22.17 31.01 -4.75
N GLY A 372 -22.70 30.08 -3.96
CA GLY A 372 -24.03 30.15 -3.34
C GLY A 372 -25.19 30.35 -4.32
N SER A 373 -24.98 30.09 -5.62
CA SER A 373 -25.95 30.44 -6.67
C SER A 373 -25.70 29.65 -7.95
N LEU A 374 -26.70 28.90 -8.42
CA LEU A 374 -26.61 28.11 -9.67
C LEU A 374 -26.30 28.96 -10.91
N ASN A 375 -26.74 30.21 -10.98
CA ASN A 375 -26.42 31.10 -12.11
C ASN A 375 -24.92 31.46 -12.12
N ARG A 376 -24.36 31.80 -10.95
CA ARG A 376 -22.92 32.08 -10.82
C ARG A 376 -22.08 30.81 -11.04
N ALA A 377 -22.47 29.70 -10.42
CA ALA A 377 -21.81 28.40 -10.60
C ALA A 377 -21.78 27.96 -12.07
N ALA A 378 -22.86 28.14 -12.82
CA ALA A 378 -22.91 27.81 -14.24
C ALA A 378 -21.94 28.68 -15.06
N SER A 379 -21.86 29.98 -14.76
CA SER A 379 -20.90 30.91 -15.37
C SER A 379 -19.45 30.53 -15.05
N ASP A 380 -19.13 30.22 -13.79
CA ASP A 380 -17.81 29.74 -13.34
C ASP A 380 -17.40 28.43 -14.03
N LEU A 381 -18.37 27.54 -14.29
CA LEU A 381 -18.20 26.26 -14.98
C LEU A 381 -18.25 26.36 -16.51
N LEU A 382 -18.44 27.56 -17.08
CA LEU A 382 -18.59 27.82 -18.52
C LEU A 382 -19.71 27.00 -19.20
N ILE A 383 -20.83 26.79 -18.49
CA ILE A 383 -22.02 26.07 -18.99
C ILE A 383 -23.30 26.88 -18.76
N THR A 384 -24.41 26.49 -19.41
CA THR A 384 -25.71 27.10 -19.13
C THR A 384 -26.29 26.58 -17.80
N GLN A 385 -27.00 27.43 -17.05
CA GLN A 385 -27.63 27.00 -15.79
C GLN A 385 -28.61 25.81 -15.98
N PRO A 386 -29.41 25.71 -17.07
CA PRO A 386 -30.19 24.50 -17.35
C PRO A 386 -29.34 23.26 -17.66
N ALA A 387 -28.07 23.38 -18.04
CA ALA A 387 -27.14 22.24 -18.11
C ALA A 387 -26.59 21.87 -16.71
N LEU A 388 -26.29 22.86 -15.87
CA LEU A 388 -25.88 22.63 -14.48
C LEU A 388 -26.99 21.94 -13.67
N THR A 389 -28.23 22.44 -13.71
CA THR A 389 -29.37 21.85 -13.00
C THR A 389 -29.64 20.41 -13.44
N ARG A 390 -29.49 20.08 -14.74
CA ARG A 390 -29.60 18.68 -15.22
C ARG A 390 -28.45 17.79 -14.74
N ARG A 391 -27.22 18.33 -14.59
CA ARG A 391 -26.10 17.61 -13.98
C ARG A 391 -26.34 17.33 -12.49
N ILE A 392 -26.81 18.33 -11.74
CA ILE A 392 -27.19 18.18 -10.32
C ILE A 392 -28.28 17.12 -10.19
N HIS A 393 -29.39 17.24 -10.91
CA HIS A 393 -30.51 16.29 -10.77
C HIS A 393 -30.12 14.85 -11.13
N ARG A 394 -29.27 14.65 -12.15
CA ARG A 394 -28.73 13.32 -12.47
C ARG A 394 -27.82 12.77 -11.36
N LEU A 395 -27.05 13.64 -10.70
CA LEU A 395 -26.22 13.25 -9.55
C LEU A 395 -27.09 12.90 -8.34
N GLU A 396 -28.16 13.65 -8.07
CA GLU A 396 -29.12 13.39 -7.00
C GLU A 396 -29.88 12.06 -7.22
N GLN A 397 -30.27 11.76 -8.48
CA GLN A 397 -30.82 10.45 -8.86
C GLN A 397 -29.82 9.31 -8.60
N VAL A 398 -28.53 9.53 -8.89
CA VAL A 398 -27.45 8.56 -8.63
C VAL A 398 -27.21 8.36 -7.13
N CYS A 399 -27.28 9.43 -6.35
CA CYS A 399 -27.08 9.40 -4.89
C CYS A 399 -28.34 9.01 -4.12
N GLY A 400 -29.49 8.85 -4.79
CA GLY A 400 -30.80 8.61 -4.18
C GLY A 400 -31.32 9.73 -3.28
N ARG A 401 -30.65 10.89 -3.27
CA ARG A 401 -30.79 11.94 -2.25
C ARG A 401 -30.48 13.33 -2.81
N THR A 402 -31.11 14.36 -2.25
CA THR A 402 -30.87 15.77 -2.58
C THR A 402 -29.48 16.23 -2.15
N LEU A 403 -28.78 16.94 -3.02
CA LEU A 403 -27.42 17.45 -2.82
C LEU A 403 -27.38 18.98 -2.78
N VAL A 404 -28.35 19.66 -3.40
CA VAL A 404 -28.45 21.12 -3.41
C VAL A 404 -29.85 21.56 -2.98
N HIS A 405 -29.91 22.46 -2.00
CA HIS A 405 -31.16 23.06 -1.54
C HIS A 405 -31.25 24.54 -1.92
N SER A 406 -32.47 25.01 -2.16
CA SER A 406 -32.79 26.45 -2.22
C SER A 406 -32.76 27.04 -0.82
N ALA A 407 -32.12 28.20 -0.66
CA ALA A 407 -32.04 28.94 0.59
C ALA A 407 -32.59 30.37 0.42
N PRO A 408 -33.02 31.07 1.49
CA PRO A 408 -33.55 32.43 1.41
C PRO A 408 -32.63 33.50 0.79
N ARG A 409 -31.34 33.18 0.58
CA ARG A 409 -30.35 34.04 -0.08
C ARG A 409 -29.51 33.29 -1.14
N GLY A 410 -30.07 32.27 -1.80
CA GLY A 410 -29.41 31.57 -2.92
C GLY A 410 -29.59 30.05 -2.88
N THR A 411 -28.51 29.31 -3.01
CA THR A 411 -28.48 27.83 -2.91
C THR A 411 -27.36 27.37 -2.00
N CYS A 412 -27.63 26.36 -1.17
CA CYS A 412 -26.65 25.71 -0.30
C CYS A 412 -26.53 24.21 -0.64
N LEU A 413 -25.42 23.60 -0.22
CA LEU A 413 -25.25 22.14 -0.27
C LEU A 413 -25.95 21.47 0.92
N SER A 414 -26.43 20.24 0.70
CA SER A 414 -26.94 19.38 1.77
C SER A 414 -25.82 18.90 2.71
N PRO A 415 -26.13 18.45 3.94
CA PRO A 415 -25.13 17.87 4.84
C PRO A 415 -24.37 16.69 4.21
N MET A 416 -25.08 15.86 3.44
CA MET A 416 -24.53 14.81 2.58
C MET A 416 -23.48 15.37 1.60
N ALA A 417 -23.84 16.38 0.81
CA ALA A 417 -22.94 16.95 -0.21
C ALA A 417 -21.71 17.63 0.41
N ARG A 418 -21.85 18.25 1.59
CA ARG A 418 -20.73 18.79 2.37
C ARG A 418 -19.80 17.71 2.91
N ARG A 419 -20.35 16.64 3.50
CA ARG A 419 -19.55 15.50 3.96
C ARG A 419 -18.81 14.82 2.81
N LEU A 420 -19.45 14.70 1.64
CA LEU A 420 -18.81 14.20 0.42
C LEU A 420 -17.57 15.03 0.05
N LEU A 421 -17.72 16.35 -0.12
CA LEU A 421 -16.61 17.25 -0.45
C LEU A 421 -15.48 17.24 0.59
N HIS A 422 -15.84 17.22 1.87
CA HIS A 422 -14.86 17.22 2.95
C HIS A 422 -14.10 15.88 3.03
N CYS A 423 -14.78 14.74 2.85
CA CYS A 423 -14.12 13.43 2.82
C CYS A 423 -13.21 13.22 1.59
N THR A 424 -13.41 13.96 0.49
CA THR A 424 -12.58 13.85 -0.72
C THR A 424 -11.42 14.84 -0.78
N GLU A 425 -11.58 16.02 -0.17
CA GLU A 425 -10.67 17.17 -0.12
C GLU A 425 -9.17 16.85 -0.29
N ALA A 426 -8.55 16.16 0.68
CA ALA A 426 -7.11 15.89 0.65
C ALA A 426 -6.64 14.94 -0.48
N ALA A 427 -7.56 14.15 -1.07
CA ALA A 427 -7.27 13.31 -2.23
C ALA A 427 -7.40 14.10 -3.54
N GLU A 428 -8.30 15.08 -3.59
CA GLU A 428 -8.37 16.06 -4.67
C GLU A 428 -7.08 16.90 -4.70
N ASP A 429 -6.66 17.43 -3.56
CA ASP A 429 -5.44 18.23 -3.42
C ASP A 429 -4.17 17.42 -3.73
N ARG A 430 -4.11 16.14 -3.31
CA ARG A 430 -2.99 15.27 -3.68
C ARG A 430 -2.97 14.94 -5.17
N LEU A 431 -4.13 14.69 -5.79
CA LEU A 431 -4.23 14.46 -7.22
C LEU A 431 -3.78 15.71 -8.00
N ASP A 432 -4.26 16.90 -7.64
CA ASP A 432 -3.84 18.15 -8.29
C ASP A 432 -2.36 18.46 -8.05
N THR A 433 -1.83 18.19 -6.85
CA THR A 433 -0.40 18.32 -6.52
C THR A 433 0.46 17.39 -7.38
N LEU A 434 0.06 16.11 -7.53
CA LEU A 434 0.73 15.15 -8.40
C LEU A 434 0.66 15.62 -9.86
N VAL A 435 -0.52 15.98 -10.36
CA VAL A 435 -0.73 16.46 -11.73
C VAL A 435 0.13 17.71 -12.01
N ALA A 436 0.28 18.62 -11.05
CA ALA A 436 1.20 19.75 -11.14
C ALA A 436 2.67 19.33 -11.15
N ALA A 437 3.07 18.34 -10.34
CA ALA A 437 4.43 17.80 -10.33
C ALA A 437 4.79 17.12 -11.66
N LEU A 438 3.92 16.23 -12.17
CA LEU A 438 4.09 15.54 -13.46
C LEU A 438 4.23 16.54 -14.62
N ARG A 439 3.38 17.58 -14.66
CA ARG A 439 3.44 18.65 -15.67
C ARG A 439 4.69 19.53 -15.56
N ARG A 440 5.24 19.73 -14.36
CA ARG A 440 6.52 20.43 -14.16
C ARG A 440 7.70 19.59 -14.64
N ALA A 441 7.76 18.31 -14.25
CA ALA A 441 8.80 17.40 -14.71
C ALA A 441 8.86 17.32 -16.24
N ALA A 442 7.70 17.14 -16.88
CA ALA A 442 7.55 17.15 -18.34
C ALA A 442 7.94 18.46 -19.02
N ALA A 443 7.92 19.60 -18.31
CA ALA A 443 8.36 20.89 -18.82
C ALA A 443 9.87 21.12 -18.64
N SER A 444 10.49 20.51 -17.62
CA SER A 444 11.95 20.52 -17.42
C SER A 444 12.70 19.51 -18.29
N THR A 445 12.02 18.50 -18.84
CA THR A 445 12.62 17.58 -19.81
C THR A 445 12.75 18.27 -21.18
N THR A 446 13.90 18.90 -21.42
CA THR A 446 14.29 19.38 -22.76
C THR A 446 14.07 18.26 -23.79
N PRO A 447 13.34 18.51 -24.90
CA PRO A 447 13.13 17.48 -25.90
C PRO A 447 14.49 17.01 -26.45
N PRO A 448 14.69 15.70 -26.68
CA PRO A 448 15.93 15.22 -27.27
C PRO A 448 16.13 15.92 -28.62
N LEU A 449 17.31 16.50 -28.82
CA LEU A 449 17.67 17.17 -30.07
C LEU A 449 17.28 16.28 -31.26
N PRO A 450 16.61 16.82 -32.29
CA PRO A 450 16.22 16.02 -33.44
C PRO A 450 17.48 15.40 -34.02
N ARG A 451 17.53 14.05 -34.04
CA ARG A 451 18.69 13.31 -34.56
C ARG A 451 19.01 13.87 -35.93
N GLN A 452 20.15 14.54 -36.05
CA GLN A 452 20.65 14.96 -37.36
C GLN A 452 20.72 13.70 -38.22
N ARG A 453 19.99 13.68 -39.33
CA ARG A 453 20.21 12.65 -40.35
C ARG A 453 21.70 12.73 -40.71
N PRO A 454 22.43 11.60 -40.76
CA PRO A 454 23.78 11.63 -41.30
C PRO A 454 23.72 12.28 -42.67
N ALA A 455 24.63 13.21 -42.95
CA ALA A 455 24.67 13.91 -44.23
C ALA A 455 24.80 12.86 -45.34
N GLY A 456 23.85 12.86 -46.28
CA GLY A 456 23.78 11.83 -47.31
C GLY A 456 25.03 11.88 -48.19
N SER A 457 25.83 10.81 -48.15
CA SER A 457 26.82 10.53 -49.19
C SER A 457 26.10 10.48 -50.54
N GLY A 458 26.56 11.27 -51.50
CA GLY A 458 25.77 11.62 -52.69
C GLY A 458 25.42 10.41 -53.57
N GLU A 459 24.12 10.24 -53.84
CA GLU A 459 23.62 9.29 -54.82
C GLU A 459 23.63 9.96 -56.21
N THR A 460 24.67 9.69 -57.00
CA THR A 460 24.89 10.35 -58.30
C THR A 460 24.07 9.73 -59.43
N SER A 461 23.59 10.58 -60.34
CA SER A 461 22.63 10.22 -61.38
C SER A 461 23.21 9.29 -62.46
N LYS A 462 22.45 8.27 -62.85
CA LYS A 462 22.71 7.47 -64.06
C LYS A 462 22.27 8.23 -65.32
N ASN A 463 23.22 8.82 -66.05
CA ASN A 463 23.37 8.67 -67.53
C ASN A 463 24.32 9.69 -68.18
N ARG A 464 25.53 9.27 -68.59
CA ARG A 464 25.91 9.07 -70.01
C ARG A 464 27.42 8.82 -70.20
N ALA A 465 27.71 8.06 -71.26
CA ALA A 465 28.90 8.14 -72.13
C ALA A 465 30.32 7.87 -71.55
N SER A 466 30.81 6.68 -71.91
CA SER A 466 32.09 6.47 -72.62
C SER A 466 33.37 6.06 -71.87
N SER A 467 34.01 5.07 -72.50
CA SER A 467 35.46 4.76 -72.53
C SER A 467 36.17 4.15 -71.31
N LEU A 468 36.64 2.91 -71.53
CA LEU A 468 38.02 2.40 -71.28
C LEU A 468 38.55 2.41 -69.81
N LEU A 469 39.37 1.46 -69.33
CA LEU A 469 39.88 0.17 -69.81
C LEU A 469 40.49 -0.54 -68.59
N LEU A 470 40.35 -1.88 -68.46
CA LEU A 470 41.20 -2.76 -67.61
C LEU A 470 41.13 -2.50 -66.08
N SER A 471 41.51 -3.41 -65.17
CA SER A 471 41.57 -4.89 -65.21
C SER A 471 41.68 -5.46 -63.79
N SER A 472 40.97 -6.57 -63.54
CA SER A 472 41.36 -7.72 -62.69
C SER A 472 41.78 -7.56 -61.20
N THR A 473 41.41 -8.57 -60.39
CA THR A 473 42.13 -9.13 -59.22
C THR A 473 42.37 -8.22 -57.98
N GLU A 474 42.29 -8.68 -56.73
CA GLU A 474 41.72 -9.91 -56.10
C GLU A 474 41.62 -9.70 -54.56
N VAL A 475 41.02 -10.67 -53.84
CA VAL A 475 41.22 -11.06 -52.41
C VAL A 475 41.82 -9.99 -51.45
N CYS A 476 41.15 -9.56 -50.39
CA CYS A 476 40.62 -10.40 -49.30
C CYS A 476 39.46 -9.71 -48.54
#